data_AF-A0A662BK88-F1
#
_entry.id   AF-A0A662BK88-F1
#
_cell.length_a   1.000
_cell.length_b   1.000
_cell.length_c   1.000
_cell.angle_alpha   90.00
_cell.angle_beta   90.00
_cell.angle_gamma   90.00
#
_symmetry.space_group_name_H-M   'P 1'
#
loop_
_entity.id
_entity.type
_entity.pdbx_description
1 polymer ?
#
loop_
_entity_poly.entity_id
_entity_poly.type
_entity_poly.pdbx_seq_one_letter_code
_entity_poly.pdbx_strand_id
1 'polypeptide(L)'
;YKRQLVLNSTFVDSFYLGNHAFINLYNQNEIPHQFEYFEKIYTGKDLFLKKYRKKFITVYNNWYPDGKYSSQQYTYYIHYRGSLAKVNSKKAFLSFYDSYRKEIRKFMRKNKIKYKNATKEELIKLMTFCHVKSIQNN
;
A
#
# COMPACT_ATOMS: atom_id res chain seq x y z
N TYR A 1 -17.75 9.16 -24.92
CA TYR A 1 -16.35 8.69 -25.00
C TYR A 1 -15.62 8.96 -23.69
N LYS A 2 -15.18 7.91 -23.01
CA LYS A 2 -14.42 8.02 -21.75
C LYS A 2 -12.93 8.09 -22.09
N ARG A 3 -12.29 9.24 -21.90
CA ARG A 3 -10.84 9.38 -22.13
C ARG A 3 -10.10 8.59 -21.05
N GLN A 4 -9.28 7.64 -21.46
CA GLN A 4 -8.41 6.88 -20.57
C GLN A 4 -7.04 7.56 -20.56
N LEU A 5 -6.51 7.83 -19.36
CA LEU A 5 -5.14 8.28 -19.18
C LEU A 5 -4.28 7.07 -18.84
N VAL A 6 -3.31 6.78 -19.68
CA VAL A 6 -2.37 5.66 -19.49
C VAL A 6 -1.00 6.24 -19.19
N LEU A 7 -0.42 5.84 -18.06
CA LEU A 7 0.94 6.25 -17.69
C LEU A 7 1.96 5.36 -18.37
N ASN A 8 3.02 5.96 -18.89
CA ASN A 8 4.18 5.21 -19.36
C ASN A 8 5.07 4.88 -18.17
N SER A 9 5.07 3.61 -17.75
CA SER A 9 5.81 3.14 -16.58
C SER A 9 7.33 3.12 -16.74
N THR A 10 7.86 3.41 -17.93
CA THR A 10 9.30 3.53 -18.19
C THR A 10 9.80 4.96 -17.97
N PHE A 11 8.94 5.98 -18.14
CA PHE A 11 9.34 7.39 -18.05
C PHE A 11 8.76 8.13 -16.85
N VAL A 12 7.81 7.52 -16.13
CA VAL A 12 7.16 8.15 -14.98
C VAL A 12 7.57 7.42 -13.70
N ASP A 13 8.46 8.05 -12.93
CA ASP A 13 8.94 7.52 -11.66
C ASP A 13 7.98 7.81 -10.51
N SER A 14 7.28 8.94 -10.57
CA SER A 14 6.31 9.34 -9.55
C SER A 14 5.31 10.35 -10.10
N PHE A 15 4.14 10.43 -9.46
CA PHE A 15 3.13 11.43 -9.78
C PHE A 15 2.25 11.70 -8.56
N TYR A 16 1.49 12.79 -8.63
CA TYR A 16 0.47 13.13 -7.64
C TYR A 16 -0.92 13.00 -8.25
N LEU A 17 -1.86 12.43 -7.50
CA LEU A 17 -3.28 12.44 -7.82
C LEU A 17 -4.03 13.04 -6.64
N GLY A 18 -4.35 14.34 -6.73
CA GLY A 18 -4.77 15.12 -5.56
C GLY A 18 -3.68 15.09 -4.47
N ASN A 19 -4.08 14.73 -3.25
CA ASN A 19 -3.17 14.68 -2.09
C ASN A 19 -2.48 13.30 -1.92
N HIS A 20 -2.47 12.48 -2.98
CA HIS A 20 -1.90 11.14 -2.97
C HIS A 20 -0.64 11.12 -3.83
N ALA A 21 0.49 10.78 -3.23
CA ALA A 21 1.76 10.62 -3.93
C ALA A 21 1.93 9.16 -4.34
N PHE A 22 2.17 8.93 -5.62
CA PHE A 22 2.45 7.61 -6.19
C PHE A 22 3.91 7.52 -6.59
N ILE A 23 4.53 6.38 -6.31
CA ILE A 23 5.88 6.06 -6.76
C ILE A 23 5.84 4.77 -7.56
N ASN A 24 6.66 4.74 -8.60
CA ASN A 24 6.95 3.55 -9.36
C ASN A 24 8.06 2.77 -8.66
N LEU A 25 7.82 1.49 -8.37
CA LEU A 25 8.84 0.62 -7.83
C LEU A 25 9.02 -0.58 -8.73
N TYR A 26 10.29 -0.96 -8.89
CA TYR A 26 10.66 -2.19 -9.55
C TYR A 26 10.29 -3.38 -8.65
N ASN A 27 9.30 -4.17 -9.07
CA ASN A 27 8.90 -5.36 -8.32
C ASN A 27 9.80 -6.54 -8.73
N GLN A 28 10.87 -6.79 -7.97
CA GLN A 28 11.78 -7.91 -8.23
C GLN A 28 11.14 -9.29 -8.09
N ASN A 29 9.98 -9.40 -7.41
CA ASN A 29 9.51 -10.66 -6.85
C ASN A 29 8.36 -11.32 -7.61
N GLU A 30 7.52 -10.57 -8.34
CA GLU A 30 6.34 -11.14 -9.01
C GLU A 30 6.55 -11.32 -10.51
N ILE A 31 7.11 -10.33 -11.22
CA ILE A 31 7.38 -10.37 -12.67
C ILE A 31 8.64 -9.55 -12.94
N PRO A 32 9.75 -10.15 -13.41
CA PRO A 32 10.95 -9.40 -13.80
C PRO A 32 10.57 -8.31 -14.81
N HIS A 33 11.08 -7.09 -14.62
CA HIS A 33 10.83 -5.93 -15.50
C HIS A 33 9.43 -5.30 -15.46
N GLN A 34 8.58 -5.64 -14.49
CA GLN A 34 7.32 -4.93 -14.31
C GLN A 34 7.42 -3.80 -13.28
N PHE A 35 7.33 -2.58 -13.79
CA PHE A 35 7.15 -1.35 -13.03
C PHE A 35 5.70 -1.24 -12.55
N GLU A 36 5.52 -0.99 -11.25
CA GLU A 36 4.20 -0.85 -10.65
C GLU A 36 4.11 0.38 -9.76
N TYR A 37 2.95 1.04 -9.78
CA TYR A 37 2.72 2.22 -8.97
C TYR A 37 2.11 1.89 -7.62
N PHE A 38 2.68 2.49 -6.58
CA PHE A 38 2.26 2.39 -5.20
C PHE A 38 1.96 3.79 -4.65
N GLU A 39 0.84 3.94 -3.96
CA GLU A 39 0.61 5.15 -3.16
C GLU A 39 1.50 5.10 -1.91
N LYS A 40 2.25 6.18 -1.67
CA LYS A 40 2.96 6.42 -0.42
C LYS A 40 1.97 6.84 0.67
N ILE A 41 1.79 5.97 1.65
CA ILE A 41 1.00 6.25 2.85
C ILE A 41 1.86 6.91 3.92
N TYR A 42 3.09 6.41 4.11
CA TYR A 42 4.04 6.93 5.08
C TYR A 42 5.46 6.85 4.52
N THR A 43 6.28 7.86 4.87
CA THR A 43 7.70 7.93 4.52
C THR A 43 8.52 8.10 5.80
N GLY A 44 9.42 7.14 6.07
CA GLY A 44 10.39 7.19 7.16
C GLY A 44 11.55 6.24 6.83
N LYS A 45 12.11 5.55 7.84
CA LYS A 45 13.08 4.45 7.62
C LYS A 45 12.51 3.36 6.71
N ASP A 46 11.22 3.10 6.87
CA ASP A 46 10.45 2.17 6.04
C ASP A 46 9.42 2.97 5.24
N LEU A 47 9.17 2.58 3.98
CA LEU A 47 8.04 3.13 3.23
C LEU A 47 6.81 2.24 3.45
N PHE A 48 5.69 2.84 3.86
CA PHE A 48 4.41 2.14 3.89
C PHE A 48 3.62 2.50 2.65
N LEU A 49 3.28 1.46 1.89
CA LEU A 49 2.82 1.58 0.52
C LEU A 49 1.46 0.90 0.35
N LYS A 50 0.64 1.45 -0.53
CA LYS A 50 -0.66 0.90 -0.91
C LYS A 50 -0.74 0.72 -2.41
N LYS A 51 -0.91 -0.53 -2.85
CA LYS A 51 -1.11 -0.88 -4.27
C LYS A 51 -2.59 -1.04 -4.55
N TYR A 52 -3.09 -0.36 -5.58
CA TYR A 52 -4.48 -0.48 -6.02
C TYR A 52 -4.61 -1.52 -7.13
N ARG A 53 -5.73 -2.26 -7.16
CA ARG A 53 -6.06 -3.19 -8.23
C ARG A 53 -7.54 -3.08 -8.59
N LYS A 54 -7.80 -3.00 -9.89
CA LYS A 54 -9.11 -3.26 -10.49
C LYS A 54 -8.93 -4.29 -11.59
N LYS A 55 -9.91 -5.19 -11.74
CA LYS A 55 -9.97 -6.13 -12.85
C LYS A 55 -11.07 -5.69 -13.80
N PHE A 56 -10.81 -5.75 -15.10
CA PHE A 56 -11.89 -5.65 -16.07
C PHE A 56 -12.70 -6.95 -16.05
N ILE A 57 -14.02 -6.83 -16.03
CA ILE A 57 -14.97 -7.93 -15.98
C ILE A 57 -15.79 -7.84 -17.27
N THR A 58 -15.65 -8.87 -18.11
CA THR A 58 -16.35 -9.05 -19.38
C THR A 58 -17.81 -9.48 -19.14
N VAL A 59 -18.61 -8.56 -18.59
CA VAL A 59 -20.06 -8.74 -18.43
C VAL A 59 -20.75 -7.66 -19.26
N TYR A 60 -21.33 -8.08 -20.38
CA TYR A 60 -22.00 -7.19 -21.34
C TYR A 60 -23.51 -7.32 -21.20
N ASN A 61 -24.18 -6.23 -20.83
CA ASN A 61 -25.65 -6.15 -20.74
C ASN A 61 -26.11 -4.69 -20.87
N ASN A 62 -27.43 -4.44 -20.85
CA ASN A 62 -27.98 -3.08 -21.01
C ASN A 62 -27.44 -2.04 -20.00
N TRP A 63 -27.00 -2.48 -18.82
CA TRP A 63 -26.41 -1.62 -17.79
C TRP A 63 -24.88 -1.43 -17.96
N TYR A 64 -24.21 -2.39 -18.60
CA TYR A 64 -22.77 -2.44 -18.80
C TYR A 64 -22.42 -2.82 -20.25
N PRO A 65 -22.77 -1.99 -21.25
CA PRO A 65 -22.56 -2.31 -22.66
C PRO A 65 -21.08 -2.45 -23.03
N ASP A 66 -20.17 -1.83 -22.26
CA ASP A 66 -18.72 -1.88 -22.46
C ASP A 66 -18.01 -2.78 -21.43
N GLY A 67 -18.74 -3.67 -20.75
CA GLY A 67 -18.23 -4.37 -19.58
C GLY A 67 -18.18 -3.50 -18.33
N LYS A 68 -17.57 -4.02 -17.26
CA LYS A 68 -17.41 -3.27 -16.01
C LYS A 68 -16.07 -3.53 -15.35
N TYR A 69 -15.61 -2.59 -14.53
CA TYR A 69 -14.48 -2.85 -13.63
C TYR A 69 -14.98 -3.42 -12.30
N SER A 70 -14.15 -4.28 -11.69
CA SER A 70 -14.37 -4.76 -10.33
C SER A 70 -14.43 -3.60 -9.33
N SER A 71 -14.92 -3.89 -8.13
CA SER A 71 -14.67 -3.03 -6.98
C SER A 71 -13.15 -2.83 -6.81
N GLN A 72 -12.79 -1.65 -6.31
CA GLN A 72 -11.41 -1.30 -6.06
C GLN A 72 -10.87 -2.15 -4.91
N GLN A 73 -9.84 -2.93 -5.18
CA GLN A 73 -9.09 -3.67 -4.19
C GLN A 73 -7.78 -2.96 -3.91
N TYR A 74 -7.20 -3.19 -2.74
CA TYR A 74 -5.87 -2.72 -2.42
C TYR A 74 -5.09 -3.76 -1.61
N THR A 75 -3.77 -3.61 -1.63
CA THR A 75 -2.84 -4.41 -0.84
C THR A 75 -1.79 -3.48 -0.24
N TYR A 76 -1.52 -3.66 1.05
CA TYR A 76 -0.48 -2.92 1.76
C TYR A 76 0.87 -3.64 1.68
N TYR A 77 1.93 -2.84 1.55
CA TYR A 77 3.32 -3.28 1.53
C TYR A 77 4.18 -2.41 2.44
N ILE A 78 5.25 -2.98 2.96
CA ILE A 78 6.37 -2.24 3.53
C ILE A 78 7.58 -2.44 2.63
N HIS A 79 8.18 -1.34 2.19
CA HIS A 79 9.47 -1.37 1.50
C HIS A 79 10.58 -1.02 2.49
N TYR A 80 11.50 -1.95 2.70
CA TYR A 80 12.61 -1.85 3.65
C TYR A 80 13.85 -2.54 3.11
N ARG A 81 15.00 -1.86 3.13
CA ARG A 81 16.30 -2.39 2.66
C ARG A 81 16.23 -3.05 1.26
N GLY A 82 15.53 -2.40 0.33
CA GLY A 82 15.37 -2.90 -1.05
C GLY A 82 14.39 -4.07 -1.21
N SER A 83 13.76 -4.54 -0.13
CA SER A 83 12.77 -5.62 -0.17
C SER A 83 11.36 -5.09 0.02
N LEU A 84 10.41 -5.67 -0.72
CA LEU A 84 8.99 -5.33 -0.63
C LEU A 84 8.21 -6.46 0.08
N ALA A 85 7.76 -6.20 1.31
CA ALA A 85 7.04 -7.17 2.12
C ALA A 85 5.53 -6.88 2.12
N LYS A 86 4.71 -7.88 1.75
CA LYS A 86 3.25 -7.76 1.77
C LYS A 86 2.71 -7.86 3.20
N VAL A 87 1.95 -6.86 3.63
CA VAL A 87 1.44 -6.74 5.01
C VAL A 87 -0.07 -6.53 5.08
N ASN A 88 -0.85 -7.16 4.20
CA ASN A 88 -2.29 -6.93 4.10
C ASN A 88 -3.14 -7.39 5.31
N SER A 89 -2.50 -7.97 6.33
CA SER A 89 -3.17 -8.40 7.56
C SER A 89 -2.41 -7.93 8.79
N LYS A 90 -3.12 -7.77 9.90
CA LYS A 90 -2.52 -7.48 11.21
C LYS A 90 -1.43 -8.50 11.57
N LYS A 91 -1.63 -9.78 11.24
CA LYS A 91 -0.65 -10.85 11.50
C LYS A 91 0.63 -10.60 10.71
N ALA A 92 0.51 -10.35 9.40
CA ALA A 92 1.66 -10.09 8.54
C ALA A 92 2.40 -8.81 8.95
N PHE A 93 1.67 -7.72 9.23
CA PHE A 93 2.25 -6.47 9.72
C PHE A 93 3.06 -6.65 11.02
N LEU A 94 2.49 -7.37 12.00
CA LEU A 94 3.17 -7.62 13.26
C LEU A 94 4.34 -8.59 13.14
N SER A 95 4.29 -9.51 12.17
CA SER A 95 5.39 -10.42 11.87
C SER A 95 6.57 -9.68 11.24
N PHE A 96 6.32 -8.62 10.47
CA PHE A 96 7.38 -7.77 9.93
C PHE A 96 8.15 -7.05 11.05
N TYR A 97 7.44 -6.61 12.10
CA TYR A 97 8.01 -5.96 13.27
C TYR A 97 8.08 -6.88 14.50
N ASP A 98 8.56 -8.12 14.34
CA ASP A 98 8.42 -9.15 15.38
C ASP A 98 9.11 -8.76 16.71
N SER A 99 10.25 -8.07 16.64
CA SER A 99 11.04 -7.65 17.81
C SER A 99 10.30 -6.72 18.78
N TYR A 100 9.32 -5.93 18.32
CA TYR A 100 8.50 -5.04 19.15
C TYR A 100 7.00 -5.20 18.88
N ARG A 101 6.60 -6.42 18.50
CA ARG A 101 5.20 -6.76 18.18
C ARG A 101 4.24 -6.54 19.36
N LYS A 102 4.70 -6.71 20.61
CA LYS A 102 3.86 -6.60 21.82
C LYS A 102 3.48 -5.14 22.06
N GLU A 103 4.44 -4.24 21.87
CA GLU A 103 4.33 -2.79 21.99
C GLU A 103 3.40 -2.24 20.91
N ILE A 104 3.57 -2.70 19.65
CA ILE A 104 2.68 -2.33 18.55
C ILE A 104 1.24 -2.76 18.86
N ARG A 105 1.02 -3.99 19.33
CA ARG A 105 -0.32 -4.44 19.73
C ARG A 105 -0.92 -3.57 20.83
N LYS A 106 -0.12 -3.21 21.84
CA LYS A 106 -0.55 -2.31 22.93
C LYS A 106 -0.92 -0.93 22.39
N PHE A 107 -0.11 -0.39 21.48
CA PHE A 107 -0.36 0.89 20.82
C PHE A 107 -1.65 0.87 20.00
N MET A 108 -1.84 -0.15 19.17
CA MET A 108 -3.06 -0.32 18.37
C MET A 108 -4.31 -0.39 19.25
N ARG A 109 -4.25 -1.15 20.36
CA ARG A 109 -5.36 -1.24 21.32
C ARG A 109 -5.66 0.11 21.96
N LYS A 110 -4.64 0.82 22.47
CA LYS A 110 -4.79 2.13 23.12
C LYS A 110 -5.42 3.15 22.17
N ASN A 111 -5.03 3.12 20.90
CA ASN A 111 -5.52 4.04 19.87
C ASN A 111 -6.73 3.53 19.09
N LYS A 112 -7.32 2.38 19.49
CA LYS A 112 -8.47 1.74 18.83
C LYS A 112 -8.26 1.45 17.33
N ILE A 113 -7.01 1.31 16.89
CA ILE A 113 -6.66 1.06 15.48
C ILE A 113 -7.02 -0.39 15.12
N LYS A 114 -8.01 -0.55 14.24
CA LYS A 114 -8.37 -1.84 13.65
C LYS A 114 -7.74 -1.98 12.27
N TYR A 115 -6.60 -2.66 12.18
CA TYR A 115 -5.76 -2.74 10.96
C TYR A 115 -6.53 -2.87 9.63
N LYS A 116 -7.49 -3.80 9.57
CA LYS A 116 -8.30 -4.07 8.35
C LYS A 116 -9.12 -2.86 7.89
N ASN A 117 -9.56 -2.02 8.83
CA ASN A 117 -10.45 -0.89 8.60
C ASN A 117 -9.78 0.44 8.93
N ALA A 118 -8.45 0.45 9.10
CA ALA A 118 -7.75 1.63 9.58
C ALA A 118 -7.77 2.75 8.52
N THR A 119 -8.00 3.98 8.94
CA THR A 119 -7.90 5.15 8.05
C THR A 119 -6.45 5.43 7.67
N LYS A 120 -6.24 6.29 6.67
CA LYS A 120 -4.88 6.70 6.27
C LYS A 120 -4.14 7.34 7.44
N GLU A 121 -4.82 8.17 8.22
CA GLU A 121 -4.28 8.87 9.38
C GLU A 121 -3.94 7.89 10.51
N GLU A 122 -4.79 6.89 10.75
CA GLU A 122 -4.51 5.84 11.74
C GLU A 122 -3.30 4.99 11.33
N LEU A 123 -3.16 4.68 10.04
CA LEU A 123 -2.02 3.96 9.50
C LEU A 123 -0.74 4.80 9.60
N ILE A 124 -0.79 6.08 9.27
CA ILE A 124 0.33 7.03 9.47
C ILE A 124 0.73 7.05 10.94
N LYS A 125 -0.23 7.20 11.86
CA LYS A 125 0.02 7.20 13.30
C LYS A 125 0.67 5.90 13.78
N LEU A 126 0.24 4.75 13.25
CA LEU A 126 0.83 3.45 13.53
C LEU A 126 2.28 3.36 13.03
N MET A 127 2.53 3.82 11.79
CA MET A 127 3.87 3.79 11.19
C MET A 127 4.83 4.72 11.92
N THR A 128 4.39 5.92 12.32
CA THR A 128 5.18 6.84 13.15
C THR A 128 5.62 6.18 14.45
N PHE A 129 4.72 5.46 15.13
CA PHE A 129 5.08 4.72 16.34
C PHE A 129 6.14 3.63 16.06
N CYS A 130 5.97 2.87 14.98
CA CYS A 130 6.93 1.83 14.59
C CYS A 130 8.30 2.43 14.25
N HIS A 131 8.33 3.57 13.57
CA HIS A 131 9.56 4.29 13.23
C HIS A 131 10.34 4.73 14.48
N VAL A 132 9.68 5.40 15.43
CA VAL A 132 10.29 5.81 16.70
C VAL A 132 10.84 4.60 17.47
N LYS A 133 10.09 3.49 17.50
CA LYS A 133 10.55 2.25 18.14
C LYS A 133 11.73 1.60 17.45
N SER A 134 11.83 1.71 16.13
CA SER A 134 12.96 1.17 15.38
C SER A 134 14.27 1.93 15.65
N ILE A 135 14.21 3.21 16.05
CA ILE A 135 15.38 4.03 16.37
C ILE A 135 15.91 3.70 17.77
N GLN A 136 15.01 3.50 18.74
CA GLN A 136 15.38 3.20 20.14
C GLN A 136 16.03 1.82 20.35
N ASN A 137 15.97 0.95 19.34
CA ASN A 137 16.45 -0.43 19.39
C ASN A 137 17.67 -0.70 18.50
N ASN A 138 18.27 0.32 17.88
CA ASN A 138 19.61 0.23 17.27
C ASN A 138 20.59 0.99 18.16
#